data_AF-A0A7W8RL11-F1
#
_entry.id   AF-A0A7W8RL11-F1
#
_cell.length_a   1.000
_cell.length_b   1.000
_cell.length_c   1.000
_cell.angle_alpha   90.00
_cell.angle_beta   90.00
_cell.angle_gamma   90.00
#
_symmetry.space_group_name_H-M   'P 1'
#
loop_
_entity.id
_entity.type
_entity.pdbx_description
1 polymer ?
#
loop_
_entity_poly.entity_id
_entity_poly.type
_entity_poly.pdbx_seq_one_letter_code
_entity_poly.pdbx_strand_id
1 'polypeptide(L)'
;MEGVYQEFWGALIAYNLIRLEMAKAALAAGPAPDELSFIRAFHTIQYEMTWAAVTRSYGKLPALLKRLRERLRQLPNEKRSGRSCARTVKSRLFRYTVRVLKRDLN
;
A
#
# COMPACT_ATOMS: atom_id res chain seq x y z
N MET A 1 -29.44 12.26 6.32
CA MET A 1 -28.36 12.13 7.34
C MET A 1 -27.99 10.67 7.60
N GLU A 2 -28.92 9.72 7.45
CA GLU A 2 -28.70 8.30 7.75
C GLU A 2 -27.64 7.61 6.86
N GLY A 3 -27.59 7.94 5.56
CA GLY A 3 -26.59 7.36 4.64
C GLY A 3 -25.14 7.71 4.99
N VAL A 4 -24.89 8.90 5.54
CA VAL A 4 -23.52 9.32 5.94
C VAL A 4 -23.01 8.45 7.09
N TYR A 5 -23.87 8.16 8.07
CA TYR A 5 -23.51 7.26 9.16
C TYR A 5 -23.28 5.84 8.67
N GLN A 6 -24.09 5.35 7.75
CA GLN A 6 -23.92 4.03 7.16
C GLN A 6 -22.57 3.89 6.45
N GLU A 7 -22.15 4.89 5.68
CA GLU A 7 -20.84 4.91 5.03
C GLU A 7 -19.70 4.93 6.06
N PHE A 8 -19.82 5.74 7.11
CA PHE A 8 -18.83 5.84 8.18
C PHE A 8 -18.66 4.51 8.93
N TRP A 9 -19.79 3.89 9.31
CA TRP A 9 -19.78 2.58 9.94
C TRP A 9 -19.25 1.49 9.02
N GLY A 10 -19.62 1.53 7.73
CA GLY A 10 -19.08 0.61 6.72
C GLY A 10 -17.56 0.69 6.62
N ALA A 11 -17.01 1.91 6.58
CA ALA A 11 -15.57 2.13 6.55
C ALA A 11 -14.87 1.63 7.83
N LEU A 12 -15.46 1.90 9.00
CA LEU A 12 -14.92 1.44 10.29
C LEU A 12 -14.94 -0.10 10.41
N ILE A 13 -16.02 -0.74 9.98
CA ILE A 13 -16.14 -2.20 9.96
C ILE A 13 -15.09 -2.80 9.03
N ALA A 14 -14.97 -2.27 7.81
CA ALA A 14 -13.97 -2.73 6.84
C ALA A 14 -12.54 -2.61 7.41
N TYR A 15 -12.20 -1.46 8.00
CA TYR A 15 -10.90 -1.24 8.63
C TYR A 15 -10.59 -2.29 9.72
N ASN A 16 -11.56 -2.52 10.62
CA ASN A 16 -11.40 -3.48 11.71
C ASN A 16 -11.26 -4.93 11.20
N LEU A 17 -12.02 -5.31 10.18
CA LEU A 17 -11.92 -6.64 9.56
C LEU A 17 -10.56 -6.87 8.92
N ILE A 18 -10.04 -5.88 8.18
CA ILE A 18 -8.70 -5.96 7.58
C ILE A 18 -7.64 -6.11 8.66
N ARG A 19 -7.71 -5.30 9.73
CA ARG A 19 -6.78 -5.38 10.87
C ARG A 19 -6.83 -6.74 11.57
N LEU A 20 -8.02 -7.31 11.74
CA LEU A 20 -8.20 -8.63 12.33
C LEU A 20 -7.55 -9.73 11.45
N GLU A 21 -7.77 -9.70 10.14
CA GLU A 21 -7.17 -10.69 9.23
C GLU A 21 -5.64 -10.54 9.15
N MET A 22 -5.12 -9.31 9.20
CA MET A 22 -3.68 -9.06 9.32
C MET A 22 -3.12 -9.66 10.63
N ALA A 23 -3.80 -9.46 11.76
CA ALA A 23 -3.38 -10.01 13.04
C ALA A 23 -3.37 -11.55 13.03
N LYS A 24 -4.40 -12.19 12.47
CA LYS A 24 -4.46 -13.65 12.30
C LYS A 24 -3.35 -14.16 11.38
N ALA A 25 -3.10 -13.47 10.26
CA ALA A 25 -2.05 -13.84 9.32
C ALA A 25 -0.65 -13.75 9.96
N ALA A 26 -0.41 -12.71 10.77
CA ALA A 26 0.82 -12.52 11.52
C ALA A 26 1.04 -13.62 12.58
N LEU A 27 0.02 -13.91 13.40
CA LEU A 27 0.06 -15.03 14.37
C LEU A 27 0.41 -16.37 13.69
N ALA A 28 -0.10 -16.59 12.48
CA ALA A 28 0.14 -17.82 11.73
C ALA A 28 1.47 -17.86 10.96
N ALA A 29 2.21 -16.75 10.88
CA ALA A 29 3.46 -16.65 10.14
C ALA A 29 4.70 -16.51 11.03
N GLY A 30 4.52 -16.05 12.28
CA GLY A 30 5.63 -15.79 13.21
C GLY A 30 6.13 -14.33 13.33
N PRO A 31 6.15 -13.48 12.28
CA PRO A 31 6.51 -12.07 12.43
C PRO A 31 5.38 -11.27 13.11
N ALA A 32 5.76 -10.15 13.73
CA ALA A 32 4.82 -9.28 14.43
C ALA A 32 3.79 -8.66 13.46
N PRO A 33 2.51 -8.49 13.87
CA PRO A 33 1.47 -7.88 13.03
C PRO A 33 1.78 -6.45 12.57
N ASP A 34 2.68 -5.76 13.27
CA ASP A 34 3.16 -4.41 12.95
C ASP A 34 4.12 -4.37 11.75
N GLU A 35 4.64 -5.53 11.33
CA GLU A 35 5.47 -5.64 10.14
C GLU A 35 4.64 -5.76 8.87
N LEU A 36 3.33 -5.96 8.92
CA LEU A 36 2.50 -6.04 7.72
C LEU A 36 1.98 -4.65 7.34
N SER A 37 2.21 -4.23 6.09
CA SER A 37 1.71 -2.94 5.62
C SER A 37 0.20 -3.00 5.37
N PHE A 38 -0.56 -2.12 6.01
CA PHE A 38 -2.02 -2.03 5.86
C PHE A 38 -2.45 -1.82 4.41
N ILE A 39 -1.80 -0.92 3.67
CA ILE A 39 -2.15 -0.60 2.29
C ILE A 39 -2.01 -1.82 1.37
N ARG A 40 -0.90 -2.57 1.48
CA ARG A 40 -0.72 -3.77 0.66
C ARG A 40 -1.71 -4.87 1.05
N ALA A 41 -1.99 -5.03 2.35
CA ALA A 41 -3.00 -5.97 2.83
C ALA A 41 -4.40 -5.64 2.29
N PHE A 42 -4.77 -4.36 2.31
CA PHE A 42 -6.02 -3.86 1.75
C PHE A 42 -6.15 -4.20 0.26
N HIS A 43 -5.14 -3.88 -0.56
CA HIS A 43 -5.16 -4.21 -1.99
C HIS A 43 -5.22 -5.72 -2.25
N THR A 44 -4.54 -6.52 -1.43
CA THR A 44 -4.57 -7.99 -1.56
C THR A 44 -5.96 -8.53 -1.28
N ILE A 45 -6.61 -8.06 -0.22
CA ILE A 45 -7.98 -8.44 0.13
C ILE A 45 -8.96 -8.00 -0.96
N GLN A 46 -8.85 -6.77 -1.45
CA GLN A 46 -9.68 -6.27 -2.56
C GLN A 46 -9.54 -7.13 -3.83
N TYR A 47 -8.30 -7.49 -4.19
CA TYR A 47 -8.02 -8.35 -5.34
C TYR A 47 -8.70 -9.71 -5.17
N GLU A 48 -8.50 -10.38 -4.03
CA GLU A 48 -9.12 -11.69 -3.78
C GLU A 48 -10.65 -11.62 -3.71
N MET A 49 -11.21 -10.55 -3.14
CA MET A 49 -12.67 -10.34 -3.13
C MET A 49 -13.23 -10.13 -4.53
N THR A 50 -12.53 -9.39 -5.39
CA THR A 50 -12.93 -9.22 -6.79
C THR A 50 -12.97 -10.57 -7.52
N TRP A 51 -11.95 -11.42 -7.32
CA TRP A 51 -11.94 -12.77 -7.89
C TRP A 51 -12.99 -13.69 -7.28
N ALA A 52 -13.26 -13.57 -5.98
CA ALA A 52 -14.31 -14.32 -5.31
C ALA A 52 -15.70 -13.93 -5.85
N ALA A 53 -15.94 -12.65 -6.13
CA ALA A 53 -17.19 -12.17 -6.71
C ALA A 53 -17.44 -12.70 -8.13
N VAL A 54 -16.38 -12.85 -8.93
CA VAL A 54 -16.45 -13.44 -10.28
C VAL A 54 -16.62 -14.97 -10.23
N THR A 55 -16.17 -15.61 -9.15
CA THR A 55 -16.20 -17.07 -9.03
C THR A 55 -17.62 -17.56 -8.72
N ARG A 56 -18.28 -18.19 -9.72
CA ARG A 56 -19.66 -18.69 -9.60
C ARG A 56 -19.84 -19.90 -8.68
N SER A 57 -18.74 -20.54 -8.26
CA SER A 57 -18.76 -21.75 -7.40
C SER A 57 -18.26 -21.44 -5.99
N TYR A 58 -19.20 -21.44 -5.04
CA TYR A 58 -18.93 -21.19 -3.63
C TYR A 58 -18.02 -22.27 -2.98
N GLY A 59 -17.91 -23.46 -3.57
CA GLY A 59 -17.04 -24.53 -3.08
C GLY A 59 -15.55 -24.19 -3.12
N LYS A 60 -15.15 -23.20 -3.94
CA LYS A 60 -13.75 -22.75 -4.03
C LYS A 60 -13.38 -21.68 -3.01
N LEU A 61 -14.34 -21.15 -2.24
CA LEU A 61 -14.09 -20.10 -1.26
C LEU A 61 -13.06 -20.47 -0.19
N PRO A 62 -13.06 -21.68 0.40
CA PRO A 62 -12.04 -22.04 1.39
C PRO A 62 -10.63 -22.02 0.81
N ALA A 63 -10.46 -22.42 -0.46
CA ALA A 63 -9.18 -22.38 -1.15
C ALA A 63 -8.71 -20.94 -1.42
N LEU A 64 -9.63 -20.05 -1.82
CA LEU A 64 -9.36 -18.62 -1.98
C LEU A 64 -8.92 -17.97 -0.66
N LEU A 65 -9.58 -18.31 0.45
CA LEU A 65 -9.21 -17.80 1.77
C LEU A 65 -7.83 -18.29 2.23
N LYS A 66 -7.48 -19.55 1.95
CA LYS A 66 -6.13 -20.06 2.21
C LYS A 66 -5.08 -19.28 1.41
N ARG A 67 -5.32 -19.08 0.12
CA ARG A 67 -4.45 -18.30 -0.76
C ARG A 67 -4.31 -16.85 -0.31
N LEU A 68 -5.39 -16.20 0.10
CA LEU A 68 -5.38 -14.86 0.66
C LEU A 68 -4.43 -14.78 1.87
N ARG A 69 -4.57 -15.73 2.81
CA ARG A 69 -3.71 -15.79 4.00
C ARG A 69 -2.25 -16.00 3.61
N GLU A 70 -1.95 -16.91 2.70
CA GLU A 70 -0.59 -17.13 2.19
C GLU A 70 0.02 -15.88 1.57
N ARG A 71 -0.75 -15.15 0.73
CA ARG A 71 -0.30 -13.88 0.17
C ARG A 71 -0.02 -12.86 1.25
N LEU A 72 -0.92 -12.71 2.23
CA LEU A 72 -0.71 -11.79 3.35
C LEU A 72 0.59 -12.07 4.12
N ARG A 73 1.02 -13.34 4.23
CA ARG A 73 2.32 -13.68 4.85
C ARG A 73 3.51 -13.16 4.05
N GLN A 74 3.39 -13.07 2.73
CA GLN A 74 4.46 -12.62 1.82
C GLN A 74 4.54 -11.09 1.72
N LEU A 75 3.78 -10.34 2.52
CA LEU A 75 3.73 -8.88 2.51
C LEU A 75 4.47 -8.21 3.70
N PRO A 76 5.66 -8.66 4.15
CA PRO A 76 6.38 -7.92 5.16
C PRO A 76 6.72 -6.53 4.60
N ASN A 77 6.48 -5.54 5.44
CA ASN A 77 6.82 -4.15 5.22
C ASN A 77 8.30 -4.01 5.57
N GLU A 78 9.14 -4.21 4.57
CA GLU A 78 10.54 -3.85 4.70
C GLU A 78 10.61 -2.35 5.02
N LYS A 79 10.99 -2.02 6.26
CA LYS A 79 11.23 -0.64 6.64
C LYS A 79 12.30 -0.11 5.71
N ARG A 80 11.96 0.93 4.95
CA ARG A 80 12.89 1.59 4.05
C ARG A 80 14.16 1.88 4.84
N SER A 81 15.28 1.32 4.38
CA SER A 81 16.57 1.55 5.02
C SER A 81 16.78 3.05 5.21
N GLY A 82 17.32 3.41 6.37
CA GLY A 82 17.66 4.78 6.69
C GLY A 82 18.52 5.39 5.59
N ARG A 83 18.53 6.72 5.51
CA ARG A 83 19.35 7.42 4.52
C ARG A 83 20.82 7.08 4.78
N SER A 84 21.53 6.60 3.77
CA SER A 84 22.97 6.33 3.89
C SER A 84 23.80 7.60 4.05
N CYS A 85 23.25 8.76 3.69
CA CYS A 85 23.91 10.06 3.73
C CYS A 85 23.13 11.09 4.56
N ALA A 86 23.86 12.06 5.12
CA ALA A 86 23.29 13.17 5.86
C ALA A 86 22.36 14.04 5.00
N ARG A 87 21.40 14.74 5.64
CA ARG A 87 20.56 15.72 4.96
C ARG A 87 21.39 16.95 4.60
N THR A 88 21.74 17.08 3.33
CA THR A 88 22.39 18.28 2.78
C THR A 88 21.43 19.00 1.83
N VAL A 89 21.40 20.33 1.92
CA VAL A 89 20.66 21.19 0.99
C VAL A 89 21.39 21.20 -0.35
N LYS A 90 20.68 20.95 -1.46
CA LYS A 90 21.25 21.05 -2.80
C LYS A 90 21.81 22.46 -3.00
N SER A 91 23.01 22.59 -3.55
CA SER A 91 23.59 23.90 -3.83
C SER A 91 22.67 24.71 -4.75
N ARG A 92 22.71 26.04 -4.62
CA ARG A 92 21.95 26.95 -5.51
C ARG A 92 22.33 26.65 -6.96
N LEU A 93 21.32 26.60 -7.83
CA LEU A 93 21.53 26.37 -9.25
C LEU A 93 22.38 27.51 -9.84
N PHE A 94 23.52 27.18 -10.44
CA PHE A 94 24.31 28.16 -11.19
C PHE A 94 23.69 28.38 -12.57
N ARG A 95 23.51 29.64 -12.98
CA ARG A 95 23.06 29.95 -14.34
C ARG A 95 24.23 29.72 -15.30
N TYR A 96 24.03 28.88 -16.31
CA TYR A 96 25.02 28.72 -17.38
C TYR A 96 25.32 30.06 -18.04
N THR A 97 26.59 30.30 -18.36
CA THR A 97 27.02 31.51 -19.06
C THR A 97 26.46 31.49 -20.48
N VAL A 98 25.45 32.31 -20.76
CA VAL A 98 24.93 32.49 -22.12
C VAL A 98 25.86 33.44 -22.85
N ARG A 99 26.43 33.00 -23.99
CA ARG A 99 27.14 33.90 -24.90
C ARG A 99 26.10 34.78 -25.60
N VAL A 100 26.05 36.06 -25.24
CA VAL A 100 25.25 37.04 -25.99
C VAL A 100 26.03 37.37 -27.27
N LEU A 101 25.51 36.92 -28.42
CA LEU A 101 26.00 37.39 -29.71
C LEU A 101 25.52 38.84 -29.88
N LYS A 102 26.45 39.80 -29.91
CA LYS A 102 26.12 41.17 -30.32
C LYS A 102 25.70 41.10 -31.80
N ARG A 103 24.46 41.49 -32.10
CA ARG A 103 24.05 41.77 -33.48
C ARG A 103 24.61 43.13 -33.85
N ASP A 104 25.49 43.17 -34.83
CA ASP A 104 25.89 44.42 -35.45
C ASP A 104 24.68 44.97 -36.23
N LEU A 105 24.26 46.18 -35.85
CA LEU A 105 23.23 46.96 -36.54
C LEU A 105 23.93 47.64 -37.73
N ASN A 106 23.74 47.08 -38.93
CA ASN A 106 23.99 47.78 -40.19
C ASN A 106 22.73 48.56 -40.59
#